data_AF-A0A8D3DUT1-F1
#
_entry.id   AF-A0A8D3DUT1-F1
#
_cell.length_a   1.000
_cell.length_b   1.000
_cell.length_c   1.000
_cell.angle_alpha   90.00
_cell.angle_beta   90.00
_cell.angle_gamma   90.00
#
_symmetry.space_group_name_H-M   'P 1'
#
loop_
_entity.id
_entity.type
_entity.pdbx_description
1 polymer ?
#
loop_
_entity_poly.entity_id
_entity_poly.type
_entity_poly.pdbx_seq_one_letter_code
_entity_poly.pdbx_strand_id
1 'polypeptide(L)'
;MRRVRRRGGNKEKVFGCDLLEHLTASSQEIPQVLRCCSEFVERHGVVDGIYRLSGVSSNIQKLRCLPVQSLLQRAAEPSAYISAV
;
A
#
# COMPACT_ATOMS: atom_id res chain seq x y z
N MET A 1 -13.75 12.79 24.33
CA MET A 1 -14.81 12.14 23.53
C MET A 1 -14.19 11.19 22.51
N ARG A 2 -14.22 9.87 22.73
CA ARG A 2 -13.78 8.88 21.72
C ARG A 2 -14.85 8.79 20.63
N ARG A 3 -14.55 9.28 19.41
CA ARG A 3 -15.38 8.98 18.23
C ARG A 3 -15.24 7.50 17.94
N VAL A 4 -16.25 6.72 18.34
CA VAL A 4 -16.45 5.35 17.84
C VAL A 4 -16.76 5.48 16.36
N ARG A 5 -15.74 5.33 15.51
CA ARG A 5 -15.90 5.27 14.07
C ARG A 5 -16.69 4.00 13.79
N ARG A 6 -17.99 4.15 13.49
CA ARG A 6 -18.84 3.06 13.01
C ARG A 6 -18.09 2.35 11.89
N ARG A 7 -17.84 1.04 12.05
CA ARG A 7 -17.41 0.11 10.99
C ARG A 7 -18.52 0.10 9.93
N GLY A 8 -18.58 1.15 9.10
CA GLY A 8 -19.33 1.11 7.85
C GLY A 8 -18.60 0.14 6.96
N GLY A 9 -19.24 -0.99 6.64
CA GLY A 9 -18.69 -2.05 5.81
C GLY A 9 -18.10 -1.45 4.54
N ASN A 10 -16.77 -1.44 4.45
CA ASN A 10 -16.07 -0.81 3.36
C ASN A 10 -15.41 -1.91 2.54
N LYS A 11 -16.19 -2.46 1.61
CA LYS A 11 -15.79 -3.55 0.71
C LYS A 11 -14.60 -3.22 -0.19
N GLU A 12 -14.08 -1.99 -0.16
CA GLU A 12 -13.01 -1.51 -1.05
C GLU A 12 -11.77 -0.96 -0.32
N LYS A 13 -11.74 -0.92 1.01
CA LYS A 13 -10.59 -0.39 1.74
C LYS A 13 -9.54 -1.47 2.00
N VAL A 14 -8.37 -1.31 1.37
CA VAL A 14 -7.18 -2.11 1.65
C VAL A 14 -6.55 -1.73 3.00
N PHE A 15 -6.50 -0.43 3.33
CA PHE A 15 -5.89 0.06 4.57
C PHE A 15 -6.88 0.13 5.73
N GLY A 16 -6.48 -0.37 6.90
CA GLY A 16 -7.27 -0.32 8.12
C GLY A 16 -8.45 -1.31 8.18
N CYS A 17 -8.49 -2.28 7.25
CA CYS A 17 -9.39 -3.43 7.31
C CYS A 17 -8.75 -4.58 8.12
N ASP A 18 -9.57 -5.56 8.51
CA ASP A 18 -9.08 -6.79 9.12
C ASP A 18 -8.36 -7.65 8.08
N LEU A 19 -7.19 -8.19 8.45
CA LEU A 19 -6.36 -8.96 7.52
C LEU A 19 -7.07 -10.25 7.09
N LEU A 20 -7.71 -10.98 8.00
CA LEU A 20 -8.36 -12.24 7.68
C LEU A 20 -9.58 -12.00 6.77
N GLU A 21 -10.38 -10.96 7.06
CA GLU A 21 -11.48 -10.54 6.18
C GLU A 21 -10.97 -10.22 4.76
N HIS A 22 -9.84 -9.50 4.64
CA HIS A 22 -9.25 -9.13 3.36
C HIS A 22 -8.72 -10.32 2.56
N LEU A 23 -7.99 -11.23 3.21
CA LEU A 23 -7.45 -12.43 2.58
C LEU A 23 -8.56 -13.37 2.12
N THR A 24 -9.59 -13.54 2.95
CA THR A 24 -10.77 -14.35 2.62
C THR A 24 -11.53 -13.77 1.43
N ALA A 25 -11.76 -12.45 1.41
CA ALA A 25 -12.46 -11.77 0.32
C ALA A 25 -11.69 -11.78 -1.00
N SER A 26 -10.36 -11.68 -0.95
CA SER A 26 -9.50 -11.69 -2.14
C SER A 26 -9.09 -13.10 -2.60
N SER A 27 -9.31 -14.12 -1.78
CA SER A 27 -8.81 -15.49 -2.01
C SER A 27 -7.30 -15.51 -2.29
N GLN A 28 -6.54 -14.76 -1.49
CA GLN A 28 -5.08 -14.69 -1.57
C GLN A 28 -4.49 -15.02 -0.20
N GLU A 29 -3.27 -15.56 -0.17
CA GLU A 29 -2.52 -15.79 1.07
C GLU A 29 -1.78 -14.52 1.54
N ILE A 30 -1.45 -13.63 0.61
CA ILE A 30 -0.73 -12.38 0.88
C ILE A 30 -1.48 -11.23 0.18
N PRO A 31 -1.75 -10.10 0.87
CA PRO A 31 -2.37 -8.93 0.24
C PRO A 31 -1.54 -8.47 -0.97
N GLN A 32 -2.21 -8.28 -2.11
CA GLN A 32 -1.51 -7.94 -3.36
C GLN A 32 -0.71 -6.63 -3.26
N VAL A 33 -1.17 -5.66 -2.47
CA VAL A 33 -0.40 -4.43 -2.18
C VAL A 33 0.97 -4.74 -1.58
N LEU A 34 1.08 -5.73 -0.68
CA LEU A 34 2.36 -6.08 -0.06
C LEU A 34 3.30 -6.73 -1.07
N ARG A 35 2.79 -7.65 -1.91
CA ARG A 35 3.59 -8.26 -2.99
C ARG A 35 4.14 -7.20 -3.94
N CYS A 36 3.29 -6.32 -4.46
CA CYS A 36 3.69 -5.26 -5.38
C CYS A 36 4.75 -4.32 -4.76
N CYS A 37 4.55 -3.91 -3.50
CA CYS A 37 5.50 -3.05 -2.81
C CYS A 37 6.83 -3.74 -2.56
N SER A 38 6.83 -5.01 -2.14
CA SER A 38 8.05 -5.79 -1.92
C SER A 38 8.83 -5.97 -3.23
N GLU A 39 8.18 -6.39 -4.30
CA GLU A 39 8.82 -6.54 -5.62
C GLU A 39 9.40 -5.21 -6.13
N PHE A 40 8.69 -4.10 -5.92
CA PHE A 40 9.19 -2.78 -6.30
C PHE A 40 10.44 -2.41 -5.50
N VAL A 41 10.42 -2.62 -4.18
CA VAL A 41 11.57 -2.37 -3.31
C VAL A 41 12.76 -3.25 -3.68
N GLU A 42 12.55 -4.53 -3.98
CA GLU A 42 13.64 -5.44 -4.39
C GLU A 42 14.30 -5.00 -5.70
N ARG A 43 13.51 -4.53 -6.67
CA ARG A 43 14.02 -4.08 -7.97
C ARG A 43 14.64 -2.68 -7.93
N HIS A 44 14.14 -1.79 -7.07
CA HIS A 44 14.39 -0.35 -7.16
C HIS A 44 14.69 0.32 -5.81
N GLY A 45 14.26 -0.25 -4.69
CA GLY A 45 14.34 0.39 -3.38
C GLY A 45 15.61 0.14 -2.59
N VAL A 46 16.48 -0.80 -3.00
CA VAL A 46 17.67 -1.21 -2.22
C VAL A 46 18.73 -0.11 -2.22
N VAL A 47 18.59 0.82 -1.28
CA VAL A 47 19.47 1.97 -1.06
C VAL A 47 19.81 2.14 0.42
N ASP A 48 20.81 2.95 0.74
CA ASP A 48 21.18 3.25 2.12
C ASP A 48 20.02 3.88 2.90
N GLY A 49 19.68 3.27 4.04
CA GLY A 49 18.59 3.75 4.88
C GLY A 49 17.19 3.45 4.35
N ILE A 50 17.05 2.49 3.44
CA ILE A 50 15.75 1.90 3.08
C ILE A 50 14.94 1.54 4.34
N TYR A 51 13.63 1.84 4.32
CA TYR A 51 12.70 1.70 5.45
C TYR A 51 12.99 2.58 6.69
N ARG A 52 14.13 3.29 6.76
CA ARG A 52 14.46 4.23 7.85
C ARG A 52 14.20 5.67 7.45
N LEU A 53 14.64 6.06 6.26
CA LEU A 53 14.38 7.40 5.72
C LEU A 53 12.88 7.55 5.43
N SER A 54 12.35 8.74 5.71
CA SER A 54 10.93 9.04 5.56
C SER A 54 10.61 9.71 4.25
N GLY A 55 9.50 9.30 3.67
CA GLY A 55 9.06 9.76 2.37
C GLY A 55 8.11 10.92 2.41
N VAL A 56 7.75 11.33 1.22
CA VAL A 56 6.88 12.49 1.03
C VAL A 56 5.45 12.09 1.42
N SER A 57 5.00 12.59 2.57
CA SER A 57 3.69 12.27 3.16
C SER A 57 2.52 12.41 2.18
N SER A 58 2.52 13.44 1.34
CA SER A 58 1.44 13.68 0.36
C SER A 58 1.36 12.58 -0.70
N ASN A 59 2.48 11.98 -1.07
CA ASN A 59 2.51 10.89 -2.04
C ASN A 59 2.13 9.55 -1.42
N ILE A 60 2.54 9.30 -0.17
CA ILE A 60 2.07 8.15 0.60
C ILE A 60 0.53 8.18 0.73
N GLN A 61 -0.06 9.36 0.98
CA GLN A 61 -1.52 9.49 1.02
C GLN A 61 -2.17 9.23 -0.34
N LYS A 62 -1.58 9.70 -1.44
CA LYS A 62 -2.07 9.37 -2.79
C LYS A 62 -2.07 7.86 -3.04
N LEU A 63 -0.97 7.17 -2.69
CA LEU A 63 -0.85 5.71 -2.84
C LEU A 63 -1.93 4.95 -2.04
N ARG A 64 -2.25 5.40 -0.83
CA ARG A 64 -3.30 4.78 0.01
C ARG A 64 -4.70 4.88 -0.59
N CYS A 65 -4.93 5.88 -1.43
CA CYS A 65 -6.20 6.09 -2.13
C CYS A 65 -6.27 5.35 -3.47
N LEU A 66 -5.17 4.75 -3.95
CA LEU A 66 -5.16 4.06 -5.23
C LEU A 66 -5.74 2.64 -5.12
N PRO A 67 -6.47 2.15 -6.15
CA PRO A 67 -6.81 0.75 -6.25
C PRO A 67 -5.55 -0.09 -6.46
N VAL A 68 -5.56 -1.32 -5.93
CA VAL A 68 -4.40 -2.23 -6.03
C VAL A 68 -4.05 -2.56 -7.48
N GLN A 69 -5.04 -2.66 -8.38
CA GLN A 69 -4.76 -2.83 -9.82
C GLN A 69 -3.94 -1.68 -10.40
N SER A 70 -4.14 -0.45 -9.93
CA SER A 70 -3.38 0.71 -10.40
C SER A 70 -1.94 0.73 -9.86
N LEU A 71 -1.66 0.06 -8.73
CA LEU A 71 -0.29 -0.08 -8.21
C LEU A 71 0.55 -0.97 -9.13
N LEU A 72 -0.04 -2.03 -9.70
CA LEU A 72 0.64 -2.89 -10.67
C LEU A 72 1.08 -2.12 -11.91
N GLN A 73 0.22 -1.25 -12.44
CA GLN A 73 0.53 -0.45 -13.63
C GLN A 73 1.65 0.59 -13.38
N ARG A 74 1.74 1.11 -12.14
CA ARG A 74 2.68 2.18 -11.78
C ARG A 74 4.05 1.68 -11.31
N ALA A 75 4.16 0.40 -10.94
CA ALA A 75 5.44 -0.22 -10.61
C ALA A 75 6.42 -0.26 -11.82
N ALA A 76 5.94 0.03 -13.03
CA ALA A 76 6.73 0.11 -14.25
C ALA A 76 7.41 1.48 -14.49
N GLU A 77 7.09 2.53 -13.71
CA GLU A 77 7.61 3.89 -13.94
C GLU A 77 8.66 4.29 -12.88
N PRO A 78 9.96 4.39 -13.25
CA PRO A 78 11.04 4.77 -12.35
C PRO A 78 10.94 6.18 -11.77
N SER A 79 10.01 7.03 -12.23
CA SER A 79 9.83 8.38 -11.66
C SER A 79 9.12 8.37 -10.29
N ALA A 80 8.56 7.24 -9.87
CA ALA A 80 7.92 7.09 -8.55
C ALA A 80 8.91 6.90 -7.37
N TYR A 81 10.20 6.76 -7.69
CA TYR A 81 11.30 6.26 -6.86
C TYR A 81 11.60 7.03 -5.57
N ILE A 82 11.29 8.33 -5.50
CA ILE A 82 11.73 9.21 -4.40
C ILE A 82 10.57 9.73 -3.56
N SER A 83 9.34 9.39 -3.94
CA SER A 83 8.17 10.05 -3.40
C SER A 83 7.46 9.22 -2.32
N ALA A 84 7.74 7.91 -2.24
CA ALA A 84 7.02 6.97 -1.38
C ALA A 84 7.84 6.35 -0.23
N VAL A 85 9.17 6.50 -0.23
CA VAL A 85 10.07 5.96 0.82
C VAL A 85 10.37 7.01 1.84
#